data_AF-A0A2E1VRC7-F1
#
_entry.id   AF-A0A2E1VRC7-F1
#
_cell.length_a   1.000
_cell.length_b   1.000
_cell.length_c   1.000
_cell.angle_alpha   90.00
_cell.angle_beta   90.00
_cell.angle_gamma   90.00
#
_symmetry.space_group_name_H-M   'P 1'
#
loop_
_entity.id
_entity.type
_entity.pdbx_description
1 polymer ?
#
loop_
_entity_poly.entity_id
_entity_poly.type
_entity_poly.pdbx_seq_one_letter_code
_entity_poly.pdbx_strand_id
1 'polypeptide(L)'
;MSRDTRPPALGTLFTGIGLALARPRVWLPLTALVLLLGLVASYPVHDAARSSFGHVAGFEDEQPWLDLGIVPRWMFDDQAREDGGMGAPTALAPLFLLMSLLGVLFAAGWMEIAVHRRKEHGLRAFLGGGGQHFFPFLRLWLVALAGYALCTWIVYGFPGDWLKEQLLPDGNPERATSENHARWVELGYSLVYLWGLLKVEIIIDLARASLVTGGRRSALAALMRALGFWIKRWWACLALVGGGFVLEALLIAGLASLHTLVGLPLLALALIVPAVRVVLRGGRHAGLALYYHQATDQGARRQLEHPPTRPAVLEEGSAWSG
;
A
#
# COMPACT_ATOMS: atom_id res chain seq x y z
N MET A 1 34.04 6.17 15.92
CA MET A 1 32.57 6.08 15.78
C MET A 1 32.18 6.37 14.34
N SER A 2 31.91 5.34 13.55
CA SER A 2 31.43 5.48 12.17
C SER A 2 30.04 6.09 12.19
N ARG A 3 29.89 7.36 11.76
CA ARG A 3 28.57 7.88 11.38
C ARG A 3 28.01 6.95 10.32
N ASP A 4 26.96 6.22 10.64
CA ASP A 4 26.26 5.38 9.67
C ASP A 4 25.70 6.32 8.60
N THR A 5 26.42 6.47 7.49
CA THR A 5 26.16 7.43 6.40
C THR A 5 24.93 7.06 5.56
N ARG A 6 24.10 6.15 6.07
CA ARG A 6 22.88 5.67 5.41
C ARG A 6 21.76 6.69 5.62
N PRO A 7 20.95 6.98 4.59
CA PRO A 7 19.80 7.86 4.77
C PRO A 7 18.84 7.24 5.80
N PRO A 8 18.36 7.99 6.79
CA PRO A 8 17.41 7.49 7.77
C PRO A 8 16.04 7.27 7.12
N ALA A 9 15.55 6.03 7.14
CA ALA A 9 14.32 5.62 6.45
C ALA A 9 13.06 6.43 6.88
N LEU A 10 12.92 6.69 8.17
CA LEU A 10 11.84 7.53 8.70
C LEU A 10 12.04 9.01 8.32
N GLY A 11 13.28 9.49 8.30
CA GLY A 11 13.59 10.84 7.84
C GLY A 11 13.20 11.05 6.37
N THR A 12 13.43 10.06 5.51
CA THR A 12 13.00 10.11 4.10
C THR A 12 11.49 10.01 3.95
N LEU A 13 10.79 9.26 4.81
CA LEU A 13 9.32 9.23 4.85
C LEU A 13 8.76 10.63 5.15
N PHE A 14 9.21 11.27 6.23
CA PHE A 14 8.76 12.63 6.60
C PHE A 14 9.14 13.67 5.55
N THR A 15 10.31 13.53 4.91
CA THR A 15 10.68 14.38 3.78
C THR A 15 9.71 14.22 2.61
N GLY A 16 9.30 12.98 2.32
CA GLY A 16 8.29 12.68 1.31
C GLY A 16 6.93 13.30 1.64
N ILE A 17 6.47 13.14 2.90
CA ILE A 17 5.21 13.74 3.38
C ILE A 17 5.26 15.27 3.29
N GLY A 18 6.35 15.89 3.75
CA GLY A 18 6.53 17.34 3.64
C GLY A 18 6.52 17.82 2.19
N LEU A 19 7.12 17.05 1.28
CA LEU A 19 7.10 17.31 -0.16
C LEU A 19 5.69 17.15 -0.77
N ALA A 20 4.88 16.22 -0.27
CA ALA A 20 3.48 16.10 -0.68
C ALA A 20 2.64 17.28 -0.18
N LEU A 21 2.78 17.64 1.10
CA LEU A 21 2.08 18.78 1.73
C LEU A 21 2.41 20.11 1.05
N ALA A 22 3.67 20.32 0.67
CA ALA A 22 4.14 21.52 -0.02
C ALA A 22 3.55 21.71 -1.44
N ARG A 23 2.73 20.77 -1.94
CA ARG A 23 2.14 20.83 -3.28
C ARG A 23 0.60 20.81 -3.24
N PRO A 24 -0.05 21.86 -2.70
CA PRO A 24 -1.51 21.96 -2.67
C PRO A 24 -2.15 21.89 -4.06
N ARG A 25 -1.48 22.42 -5.08
CA ARG A 25 -1.92 22.34 -6.49
C ARG A 25 -1.97 20.92 -7.06
N VAL A 26 -1.39 19.94 -6.37
CA VAL A 26 -1.44 18.53 -6.75
C VAL A 26 -2.43 17.78 -5.86
N TRP A 27 -2.26 17.84 -4.53
CA TRP A 27 -3.09 17.01 -3.66
C TRP A 27 -4.55 17.46 -3.59
N LEU A 28 -4.87 18.77 -3.71
CA LEU A 28 -6.26 19.24 -3.71
C LEU A 28 -7.08 18.67 -4.89
N PRO A 29 -6.64 18.79 -6.17
CA PRO A 29 -7.33 18.14 -7.28
C PRO A 29 -7.45 16.63 -7.15
N LEU A 30 -6.43 15.95 -6.62
CA LEU A 30 -6.47 14.50 -6.40
C LEU A 30 -7.51 14.13 -5.34
N THR A 31 -7.58 14.88 -4.24
CA THR A 31 -8.61 14.72 -3.21
C THR A 31 -10.00 14.96 -3.78
N ALA A 32 -10.19 16.02 -4.57
CA ALA A 32 -11.48 16.30 -5.22
C ALA A 32 -11.91 15.16 -6.14
N LEU A 33 -10.98 14.58 -6.91
CA LEU A 33 -11.26 13.41 -7.75
C LEU A 33 -11.63 12.18 -6.91
N VAL A 34 -10.91 11.92 -5.81
CA VAL A 34 -11.22 10.81 -4.90
C VAL A 34 -12.60 10.98 -4.27
N LEU A 35 -12.96 12.20 -3.86
CA LEU A 35 -14.27 12.52 -3.34
C LEU A 35 -15.37 12.30 -4.39
N LEU A 36 -15.16 12.77 -5.62
CA LEU A 36 -16.13 12.60 -6.71
C LEU A 36 -16.38 11.12 -7.02
N LEU A 37 -15.31 10.33 -7.13
CA LEU A 37 -15.43 8.89 -7.36
C LEU A 37 -16.02 8.16 -6.15
N GLY A 38 -15.71 8.62 -4.93
CA GLY A 38 -16.32 8.12 -3.70
C GLY A 38 -17.83 8.38 -3.65
N LEU A 39 -18.29 9.53 -4.14
CA LEU A 39 -19.71 9.86 -4.24
C LEU A 39 -20.42 8.97 -5.28
N VAL A 40 -19.77 8.67 -6.40
CA VAL A 40 -20.32 7.71 -7.38
C VAL A 40 -20.41 6.31 -6.76
N ALA A 41 -19.40 5.90 -5.99
CA ALA A 41 -19.39 4.62 -5.30
C ALA A 41 -20.38 4.55 -4.13
N SER A 42 -20.76 5.68 -3.52
CA SER A 42 -21.65 5.68 -2.36
C SER A 42 -23.07 5.28 -2.72
N TYR A 43 -23.53 5.53 -3.94
CA TYR A 43 -24.88 5.15 -4.37
C TYR A 43 -25.13 3.64 -4.33
N PRO A 44 -24.36 2.77 -5.03
CA PRO A 44 -24.58 1.32 -4.97
C PRO A 44 -24.30 0.73 -3.58
N VAL A 45 -23.41 1.34 -2.79
CA VAL A 45 -23.17 0.91 -1.40
C VAL A 45 -24.37 1.25 -0.51
N HIS A 46 -24.95 2.44 -0.67
CA HIS A 46 -26.15 2.84 0.07
C HIS A 46 -27.36 2.00 -0.33
N ASP A 47 -27.52 1.73 -1.63
CA ASP A 47 -28.59 0.87 -2.15
C ASP A 47 -28.47 -0.56 -1.60
N ALA A 48 -27.27 -1.15 -1.64
CA ALA A 48 -27.01 -2.47 -1.07
C ALA A 48 -27.24 -2.49 0.46
N ALA A 49 -26.82 -1.46 1.19
CA ALA A 49 -27.09 -1.36 2.62
C ALA A 49 -28.60 -1.28 2.89
N ARG A 50 -29.34 -0.49 2.11
CA ARG A 50 -30.78 -0.34 2.27
C ARG A 50 -31.53 -1.64 1.93
N SER A 51 -31.11 -2.37 0.90
CA SER A 51 -31.74 -3.66 0.56
C SER A 51 -31.47 -4.74 1.61
N SER A 52 -30.25 -4.80 2.16
CA SER A 52 -29.89 -5.81 3.15
C SER A 52 -30.49 -5.53 4.54
N PHE A 53 -30.59 -4.26 4.94
CA PHE A 53 -31.03 -3.90 6.29
C PHE A 53 -32.46 -3.35 6.37
N GLY A 54 -33.07 -3.01 5.24
CA GLY A 54 -34.42 -2.43 5.18
C GLY A 54 -35.55 -3.39 5.60
N HIS A 55 -35.26 -4.69 5.74
CA HIS A 55 -36.20 -5.71 6.19
C HIS A 55 -36.08 -6.06 7.68
N VAL A 56 -35.07 -5.52 8.37
CA VAL A 56 -34.84 -5.81 9.79
C VAL A 56 -35.73 -4.92 10.67
N ALA A 57 -36.65 -5.54 11.41
CA ALA A 57 -37.52 -4.83 12.34
C ALA A 57 -36.68 -4.17 13.46
N GLY A 58 -36.84 -2.86 13.67
CA GLY A 58 -36.08 -2.07 14.64
C GLY A 58 -34.91 -1.26 14.06
N PHE A 59 -34.64 -1.36 12.75
CA PHE A 59 -33.61 -0.53 12.09
C PHE A 59 -33.88 0.98 12.21
N GLU A 60 -35.14 1.40 12.21
CA GLU A 60 -35.54 2.80 12.42
C GLU A 60 -35.29 3.27 13.87
N ASP A 61 -35.41 2.38 14.85
CA ASP A 61 -35.14 2.67 16.27
C ASP A 61 -33.64 2.71 16.57
N GLU A 62 -32.83 1.95 15.82
CA GLU A 62 -31.36 1.92 15.94
C GLU A 62 -30.65 2.95 15.03
N GLN A 63 -31.41 3.64 14.17
CA GLN A 63 -30.93 4.68 13.26
C GLN A 63 -30.12 5.80 13.96
N PRO A 64 -30.49 6.29 15.17
CA PRO A 64 -29.67 7.25 15.91
C PRO A 64 -28.29 6.71 16.32
N TRP A 65 -28.16 5.41 16.57
CA TRP A 65 -26.90 4.76 16.92
C TRP A 65 -26.02 4.55 15.69
N LEU A 66 -26.64 4.19 14.55
CA LEU A 66 -25.99 4.13 13.25
C LEU A 66 -25.51 5.51 12.78
N ASP A 67 -26.28 6.57 13.04
CA ASP A 67 -25.94 7.97 12.77
C ASP A 67 -24.75 8.46 13.63
N LEU A 68 -24.55 7.85 14.81
CA LEU A 68 -23.38 8.02 15.67
C LEU A 68 -22.19 7.12 15.28
N GLY A 69 -22.32 6.35 14.19
CA GLY A 69 -21.29 5.45 13.69
C GLY A 69 -21.10 4.16 14.51
N ILE A 70 -22.05 3.83 15.39
CA ILE A 70 -22.03 2.60 16.20
C ILE A 70 -22.80 1.53 15.42
N VAL A 71 -22.05 0.63 14.78
CA VAL A 71 -22.64 -0.50 14.05
C VAL A 71 -22.80 -1.70 15.00
N PRO A 72 -24.02 -2.17 15.26
CA PRO A 72 -24.26 -3.34 16.12
C PRO A 72 -23.63 -4.62 15.55
N ARG A 73 -23.14 -5.49 16.44
CA ARG A 73 -22.51 -6.77 16.05
C ARG A 73 -23.43 -7.66 15.20
N TRP A 74 -24.73 -7.67 15.51
CA TRP A 74 -25.71 -8.48 14.77
C TRP A 74 -25.76 -8.12 13.28
N MET A 75 -25.49 -6.87 12.93
CA MET A 75 -25.50 -6.37 11.56
C MET A 75 -24.32 -6.94 10.73
N PHE A 76 -23.19 -7.24 11.39
CA PHE A 76 -22.07 -7.98 10.78
C PHE A 76 -22.32 -9.48 10.71
N ASP A 77 -22.99 -10.04 11.72
CA ASP A 77 -23.33 -11.47 11.79
C ASP A 77 -24.41 -11.84 10.75
N ASP A 78 -25.35 -10.93 10.45
CA ASP A 78 -26.39 -11.10 9.43
C ASP A 78 -25.81 -10.91 8.01
N GLN A 79 -24.92 -9.92 7.85
CA GLN A 79 -24.13 -9.71 6.62
C GLN A 79 -23.22 -10.90 6.28
N ALA A 80 -22.79 -11.68 7.28
CA ALA A 80 -22.01 -12.90 7.07
C ALA A 80 -22.87 -14.13 6.74
N ARG A 81 -24.20 -14.07 6.98
CA ARG A 81 -25.14 -15.19 6.81
C ARG A 81 -25.88 -15.18 5.48
N GLU A 82 -26.23 -14.01 4.94
CA GLU A 82 -26.68 -13.91 3.55
C GLU A 82 -25.47 -14.02 2.61
N ASP A 83 -25.54 -14.95 1.66
CA ASP A 83 -24.47 -15.29 0.70
C ASP A 83 -23.57 -14.10 0.30
N GLY A 84 -22.34 -14.08 0.83
CA GLY A 84 -21.17 -13.62 0.08
C GLY A 84 -21.11 -12.14 -0.32
N GLY A 85 -21.22 -11.24 0.66
CA GLY A 85 -20.85 -9.84 0.48
C GLY A 85 -21.93 -8.99 -0.16
N MET A 86 -21.81 -7.66 -0.02
CA MET A 86 -22.72 -6.71 -0.67
C MET A 86 -22.98 -7.17 -2.12
N GLY A 87 -24.16 -6.96 -2.72
CA GLY A 87 -24.29 -7.04 -4.19
C GLY A 87 -23.40 -6.00 -4.92
N ALA A 88 -22.74 -5.12 -4.17
CA ALA A 88 -21.92 -4.00 -4.62
C ALA A 88 -20.56 -4.32 -5.29
N PRO A 89 -19.80 -5.42 -5.03
CA PRO A 89 -18.46 -5.64 -5.57
C PRO A 89 -18.43 -5.70 -7.10
N THR A 90 -19.44 -6.29 -7.74
CA THR A 90 -19.52 -6.35 -9.21
C THR A 90 -19.88 -4.98 -9.78
N ALA A 91 -20.81 -4.25 -9.15
CA ALA A 91 -21.17 -2.88 -9.53
C ALA A 91 -20.03 -1.87 -9.31
N LEU A 92 -19.20 -2.09 -8.29
CA LEU A 92 -18.04 -1.26 -7.95
C LEU A 92 -16.76 -1.67 -8.67
N ALA A 93 -16.70 -2.87 -9.27
CA ALA A 93 -15.50 -3.38 -9.93
C ALA A 93 -14.92 -2.40 -10.99
N PRO A 94 -15.72 -1.75 -11.86
CA PRO A 94 -15.20 -0.75 -12.78
C PRO A 94 -14.57 0.46 -12.08
N LEU A 95 -15.16 0.92 -10.98
CA LEU A 95 -14.64 2.04 -10.18
C LEU A 95 -13.35 1.64 -9.45
N PHE A 96 -13.28 0.44 -8.91
CA PHE A 96 -12.05 -0.08 -8.30
C PHE A 96 -10.93 -0.24 -9.33
N LEU A 97 -11.24 -0.73 -10.54
CA LEU A 97 -10.27 -0.82 -11.63
C LEU A 97 -9.77 0.57 -12.04
N LEU A 98 -10.68 1.52 -12.25
CA LEU A 98 -10.34 2.91 -12.57
C LEU A 98 -9.46 3.54 -11.49
N MET A 99 -9.83 3.39 -10.22
CA MET A 99 -9.05 3.89 -9.09
C MET A 99 -7.68 3.24 -9.00
N SER A 100 -7.57 1.95 -9.31
CA SER A 100 -6.30 1.24 -9.33
C SER A 100 -5.39 1.78 -10.43
N LEU A 101 -5.92 2.01 -11.64
CA LEU A 101 -5.19 2.60 -12.76
C LEU A 101 -4.78 4.06 -12.50
N LEU A 102 -5.65 4.86 -11.89
CA LEU A 102 -5.32 6.20 -11.42
C LEU A 102 -4.22 6.15 -10.35
N GLY A 103 -4.27 5.16 -9.46
CA GLY A 103 -3.23 4.90 -8.46
C GLY A 103 -1.86 4.66 -9.09
N VAL A 104 -1.79 3.89 -10.18
CA VAL A 104 -0.57 3.66 -10.97
C VAL A 104 -0.02 4.99 -11.50
N LEU A 105 -0.89 5.83 -12.08
CA LEU A 105 -0.53 7.16 -12.59
C LEU A 105 -0.03 8.09 -11.47
N PHE A 106 -0.72 8.10 -10.33
CA PHE A 106 -0.39 8.99 -9.21
C PHE A 106 0.90 8.57 -8.51
N ALA A 107 1.13 7.27 -8.32
CA ALA A 107 2.38 6.75 -7.79
C ALA A 107 3.56 7.18 -8.67
N ALA A 108 3.43 7.04 -9.99
CA ALA A 108 4.44 7.51 -10.95
C ALA A 108 4.69 9.02 -10.84
N GLY A 109 3.63 9.83 -10.80
CA GLY A 109 3.74 11.29 -10.66
C GLY A 109 4.44 11.72 -9.37
N TRP A 110 4.10 11.09 -8.23
CA TRP A 110 4.73 11.40 -6.94
C TRP A 110 6.21 11.03 -6.92
N MET A 111 6.57 9.84 -7.43
CA MET A 111 7.97 9.40 -7.48
C MET A 111 8.81 10.28 -8.42
N GLU A 112 8.28 10.62 -9.60
CA GLU A 112 8.99 11.43 -10.60
C GLU A 112 9.26 12.86 -10.12
N ILE A 113 8.27 13.51 -9.50
CA ILE A 113 8.49 14.87 -8.97
C ILE A 113 9.46 14.84 -7.79
N ALA A 114 9.44 13.78 -6.97
CA ALA A 114 10.36 13.67 -5.85
C ALA A 114 11.82 13.59 -6.31
N VAL A 115 12.09 12.80 -7.36
CA VAL A 115 13.45 12.54 -7.86
C VAL A 115 13.94 13.62 -8.83
N HIS A 116 13.19 13.90 -9.90
CA HIS A 116 13.69 14.73 -11.02
C HIS A 116 13.14 16.15 -11.03
N ARG A 117 11.90 16.38 -10.58
CA ARG A 117 11.20 17.67 -10.76
C ARG A 117 10.90 18.38 -9.45
N ARG A 118 11.83 18.34 -8.49
CA ARG A 118 11.59 18.80 -7.11
C ARG A 118 11.14 20.26 -7.00
N LYS A 119 11.57 21.12 -7.92
CA LYS A 119 11.23 22.55 -7.99
C LYS A 119 9.88 22.83 -8.69
N GLU A 120 9.31 21.84 -9.38
CA GLU A 120 8.02 21.98 -10.04
C GLU A 120 6.89 21.67 -9.04
N HIS A 121 5.87 22.52 -9.02
CA HIS A 121 4.75 22.44 -8.06
C HIS A 121 3.38 22.29 -8.76
N GLY A 122 3.35 22.22 -10.09
CA GLY A 122 2.11 22.23 -10.87
C GLY A 122 1.54 20.83 -11.15
N LEU A 123 0.22 20.75 -11.28
CA LEU A 123 -0.49 19.52 -11.66
C LEU A 123 -0.05 18.98 -13.04
N ARG A 124 0.24 19.87 -13.99
CA ARG A 124 0.72 19.47 -15.34
C ARG A 124 2.06 18.73 -15.27
N ALA A 125 2.98 19.19 -14.42
CA ALA A 125 4.25 18.52 -14.18
C ALA A 125 4.05 17.13 -13.57
N PHE A 126 3.13 17.04 -12.59
CA PHE A 126 2.75 15.79 -11.95
C PHE A 126 2.17 14.77 -12.92
N LEU A 127 1.16 15.17 -13.70
CA LEU A 127 0.53 14.29 -14.68
C LEU A 127 1.47 13.95 -15.85
N GLY A 128 2.33 14.90 -16.25
CA GLY A 128 3.36 14.64 -17.26
C GLY A 128 4.37 13.57 -16.80
N GLY A 129 4.83 13.66 -15.55
CA GLY A 129 5.70 12.64 -14.95
C GLY A 129 4.99 11.30 -14.78
N GLY A 130 3.71 11.33 -14.36
CA GLY A 130 2.86 10.14 -14.28
C GLY A 130 2.72 9.45 -15.64
N GLY A 131 2.42 10.21 -16.69
CA GLY A 131 2.24 9.70 -18.05
C GLY A 131 3.50 9.07 -18.63
N GLN A 132 4.67 9.66 -18.36
CA GLN A 132 5.97 9.13 -18.81
C GLN A 132 6.25 7.71 -18.28
N HIS A 133 5.82 7.41 -17.05
CA HIS A 133 6.07 6.14 -16.38
C HIS A 133 4.83 5.24 -16.28
N PHE A 134 3.69 5.65 -16.83
CA PHE A 134 2.42 4.94 -16.72
C PHE A 134 2.51 3.49 -17.22
N PHE A 135 2.96 3.27 -18.45
CA PHE A 135 3.03 1.91 -19.02
C PHE A 135 4.06 1.00 -18.32
N PRO A 136 5.29 1.45 -18.00
CA PRO A 136 6.19 0.66 -17.16
C PRO A 136 5.58 0.28 -15.80
N PHE A 137 4.85 1.20 -15.15
CA PHE A 137 4.19 0.93 -13.87
C PHE A 137 2.97 0.02 -14.04
N LEU A 138 2.23 0.12 -15.15
CA LEU A 138 1.11 -0.76 -15.47
C LEU A 138 1.57 -2.21 -15.63
N ARG A 139 2.74 -2.44 -16.24
CA ARG A 139 3.34 -3.78 -16.30
C ARG A 139 3.67 -4.33 -14.92
N LEU A 140 4.21 -3.50 -14.04
CA LEU A 140 4.44 -3.89 -12.64
C LEU A 140 3.12 -4.12 -11.89
N TRP A 141 2.08 -3.35 -12.20
CA TRP A 141 0.74 -3.53 -11.63
C TRP A 141 0.13 -4.89 -12.00
N LEU A 142 0.28 -5.34 -13.25
CA LEU A 142 -0.13 -6.69 -13.65
C LEU A 142 0.62 -7.77 -12.86
N VAL A 143 1.93 -7.59 -12.63
CA VAL A 143 2.70 -8.51 -11.79
C VAL A 143 2.25 -8.43 -10.33
N ALA A 144 1.91 -7.25 -9.83
CA ALA A 144 1.37 -7.07 -8.48
C ALA A 144 0.06 -7.84 -8.30
N LEU A 145 -0.85 -7.80 -9.28
CA LEU A 145 -2.09 -8.58 -9.26
C LEU A 145 -1.81 -10.08 -9.13
N ALA A 146 -0.86 -10.61 -9.89
CA ALA A 146 -0.46 -12.01 -9.77
C ALA A 146 0.14 -12.31 -8.38
N GLY A 147 0.92 -11.39 -7.82
CA GLY A 147 1.43 -11.48 -6.45
C GLY A 147 0.33 -11.48 -5.39
N TYR A 148 -0.68 -10.63 -5.53
CA TYR A 148 -1.83 -10.56 -4.63
C TYR A 148 -2.71 -11.82 -4.73
N ALA A 149 -2.94 -12.31 -5.95
CA ALA A 149 -3.64 -13.57 -6.17
C ALA A 149 -2.89 -14.74 -5.54
N LEU A 150 -1.56 -14.79 -5.70
CA LEU A 150 -0.72 -15.81 -5.09
C LEU A 150 -0.76 -15.75 -3.56
N CYS A 151 -0.63 -14.56 -2.95
CA CYS A 151 -0.78 -14.40 -1.49
C CYS A 151 -2.15 -14.86 -0.99
N THR A 152 -3.22 -14.52 -1.73
CA THR A 152 -4.58 -14.94 -1.40
C THR A 152 -4.72 -16.46 -1.49
N TRP A 153 -4.20 -17.07 -2.55
CA TRP A 153 -4.22 -18.52 -2.72
C TRP A 153 -3.41 -19.26 -1.65
N ILE A 154 -2.26 -18.73 -1.23
CA ILE A 154 -1.45 -19.34 -0.17
C ILE A 154 -2.19 -19.34 1.17
N VAL A 155 -2.89 -18.25 1.52
CA VAL A 155 -3.50 -18.09 2.85
C VAL A 155 -4.94 -18.59 2.93
N TYR A 156 -5.70 -18.45 1.84
CA TYR A 156 -7.13 -18.78 1.76
C TYR A 156 -7.47 -19.77 0.65
N GLY A 157 -6.48 -20.38 0.01
CA GLY A 157 -6.67 -21.54 -0.85
C GLY A 157 -6.17 -22.80 -0.18
N PHE A 158 -5.90 -23.83 -1.00
CA PHE A 158 -5.54 -25.18 -0.54
C PHE A 158 -4.49 -25.23 0.59
N PRO A 159 -3.34 -24.52 0.53
CA PRO A 159 -2.34 -24.60 1.61
C PRO A 159 -2.85 -24.02 2.94
N GLY A 160 -3.65 -22.96 2.86
CA GLY A 160 -4.25 -22.32 4.02
C GLY A 160 -5.36 -23.16 4.62
N ASP A 161 -6.23 -23.73 3.79
CA ASP A 161 -7.33 -24.59 4.26
C ASP A 161 -6.79 -25.85 4.94
N TRP A 162 -5.80 -26.49 4.32
CA TRP A 162 -5.09 -27.62 4.93
C TRP A 162 -4.51 -27.27 6.31
N LEU A 163 -3.89 -26.09 6.47
CA LEU A 163 -3.34 -25.67 7.75
C LEU A 163 -4.45 -25.31 8.77
N LYS A 164 -5.60 -24.78 8.32
CA LYS A 164 -6.75 -24.53 9.20
C LYS A 164 -7.34 -25.82 9.74
N GLU A 165 -7.43 -26.86 8.92
CA GLU A 165 -7.89 -28.20 9.35
C GLU A 165 -6.99 -28.82 10.43
N GLN A 166 -5.69 -28.47 10.47
CA GLN A 166 -4.79 -28.91 11.55
C GLN A 166 -4.98 -28.12 12.85
N LEU A 167 -5.49 -26.88 12.78
CA LEU A 167 -5.59 -25.96 13.91
C LEU A 167 -7.01 -25.88 14.50
N LEU A 168 -8.02 -26.24 13.70
CA LEU A 168 -9.45 -26.22 14.02
C LEU A 168 -10.09 -27.53 13.57
N PRO A 169 -11.03 -28.10 14.34
CA PRO A 169 -11.75 -29.30 13.92
C PRO A 169 -12.54 -29.03 12.63
N ASP A 170 -12.29 -29.84 11.60
CA ASP A 170 -12.83 -29.70 10.24
C ASP A 170 -12.56 -28.33 9.57
N GLY A 171 -11.58 -27.56 10.05
CA GLY A 171 -11.30 -26.21 9.57
C GLY A 171 -12.41 -25.19 9.88
N ASN A 172 -13.42 -25.55 10.68
CA ASN A 172 -14.55 -24.68 10.99
C ASN A 172 -14.36 -23.99 12.36
N PRO A 173 -14.25 -22.65 12.41
CA PRO A 173 -14.10 -21.90 13.66
C PRO A 173 -15.30 -22.07 14.61
N GLU A 174 -16.50 -22.37 14.11
CA GLU A 174 -17.70 -22.60 14.91
C GLU A 174 -17.66 -23.92 15.71
N ARG A 175 -16.83 -24.87 15.28
CA ARG A 175 -16.65 -26.17 15.95
C ARG A 175 -15.47 -26.17 16.92
N ALA A 176 -14.78 -25.03 17.06
CA ALA A 176 -13.63 -24.92 17.93
C ALA A 176 -14.00 -25.19 19.40
N THR A 177 -13.10 -25.82 20.13
CA THR A 177 -13.25 -26.12 21.56
C THR A 177 -13.35 -24.87 22.43
N SER A 178 -12.93 -23.70 21.93
CA SER A 178 -13.16 -22.40 22.54
C SER A 178 -13.24 -21.28 21.51
N GLU A 179 -14.14 -20.32 21.74
CA GLU A 179 -14.30 -19.11 20.89
C GLU A 179 -13.00 -18.29 20.83
N ASN A 180 -12.26 -18.23 21.94
CA ASN A 180 -10.99 -17.50 22.00
C ASN A 180 -9.92 -18.15 21.09
N HIS A 181 -9.85 -19.48 21.05
CA HIS A 181 -8.92 -20.19 20.16
C HIS A 181 -9.26 -19.93 18.69
N ALA A 182 -10.54 -20.01 18.31
CA ALA A 182 -10.99 -19.67 16.96
C ALA A 182 -10.57 -18.25 16.55
N ARG A 183 -10.82 -17.26 17.41
CA ARG A 183 -10.43 -15.86 17.15
C ARG A 183 -8.94 -15.68 16.96
N TRP A 184 -8.10 -16.34 17.77
CA TRP A 184 -6.65 -16.24 17.63
C TRP A 184 -6.15 -16.86 16.33
N VAL A 185 -6.74 -17.98 15.89
CA VAL A 185 -6.42 -18.60 14.60
C VAL A 185 -6.80 -17.66 13.45
N GLU A 186 -8.02 -17.13 13.44
CA GLU A 186 -8.48 -16.19 12.40
C GLU A 186 -7.66 -14.90 12.35
N LEU A 187 -7.34 -14.35 13.52
CA LEU A 187 -6.46 -13.19 13.64
C LEU A 187 -5.07 -13.51 13.07
N GLY A 188 -4.52 -14.68 13.39
CA GLY A 188 -3.25 -15.15 12.86
C GLY A 188 -3.23 -15.22 11.33
N TYR A 189 -4.27 -15.80 10.72
CA TYR A 189 -4.41 -15.86 9.26
C TYR A 189 -4.49 -14.46 8.65
N SER A 190 -5.30 -13.58 9.24
CA SER A 190 -5.45 -12.20 8.80
C SER A 190 -4.11 -11.43 8.87
N LEU A 191 -3.35 -11.62 9.94
CA LEU A 191 -2.02 -11.01 10.10
C LEU A 191 -1.02 -11.54 9.07
N VAL A 192 -1.00 -12.85 8.83
CA VAL A 192 -0.14 -13.48 7.81
C VAL A 192 -0.50 -12.97 6.41
N TYR A 193 -1.80 -12.87 6.12
CA TYR A 193 -2.29 -12.33 4.86
C TYR A 193 -1.85 -10.88 4.65
N LEU A 194 -2.13 -10.00 5.62
CA LEU A 194 -1.73 -8.59 5.58
C LEU A 194 -0.21 -8.43 5.46
N TRP A 195 0.55 -9.29 6.14
CA TRP A 195 2.01 -9.31 6.03
C TRP A 195 2.50 -9.70 4.63
N GLY A 196 1.85 -10.69 4.00
CA GLY A 196 2.10 -11.07 2.61
C GLY A 196 1.82 -9.92 1.64
N LEU A 197 0.64 -9.31 1.75
CA LEU A 197 0.26 -8.15 0.93
C LEU A 197 1.24 -6.98 1.09
N LEU A 198 1.64 -6.66 2.33
CA LEU A 198 2.61 -5.60 2.61
C LEU A 198 3.94 -5.86 1.91
N LYS A 199 4.45 -7.10 1.93
CA LYS A 199 5.70 -7.45 1.23
C LYS A 199 5.58 -7.27 -0.28
N VAL A 200 4.48 -7.71 -0.88
CA VAL A 200 4.23 -7.52 -2.31
C VAL A 200 4.23 -6.03 -2.65
N GLU A 201 3.50 -5.21 -1.90
CA GLU A 201 3.43 -3.76 -2.12
C GLU A 201 4.82 -3.11 -1.99
N ILE A 202 5.61 -3.47 -0.98
CA ILE A 202 6.97 -2.92 -0.82
C ILE A 202 7.86 -3.28 -2.02
N ILE A 203 7.85 -4.53 -2.48
CA ILE A 203 8.67 -4.97 -3.61
C ILE A 203 8.26 -4.25 -4.88
N ILE A 204 6.95 -4.10 -5.11
CA ILE A 204 6.42 -3.40 -6.29
C ILE A 204 6.77 -1.92 -6.24
N ASP A 205 6.63 -1.25 -5.10
CA ASP A 205 6.98 0.16 -4.95
C ASP A 205 8.49 0.41 -5.07
N LEU A 206 9.33 -0.52 -4.60
CA LEU A 206 10.77 -0.49 -4.85
C LEU A 206 11.10 -0.67 -6.33
N ALA A 207 10.39 -1.55 -7.04
CA ALA A 207 10.57 -1.76 -8.47
C ALA A 207 10.19 -0.48 -9.24
N ARG A 208 9.08 0.16 -8.89
CA ARG A 208 8.64 1.48 -9.39
C ARG A 208 9.72 2.54 -9.16
N ALA A 209 10.24 2.66 -7.94
CA ALA A 209 11.33 3.58 -7.63
C ALA A 209 12.56 3.33 -8.51
N SER A 210 12.94 2.07 -8.74
CA SER A 210 14.08 1.69 -9.59
C SER A 210 13.89 2.00 -11.10
N LEU A 211 12.65 2.09 -11.57
CA LEU A 211 12.33 2.49 -12.94
C LEU A 211 12.48 3.99 -13.10
N VAL A 212 11.98 4.76 -12.13
CA VAL A 212 12.08 6.21 -12.09
C VAL A 212 13.55 6.62 -12.02
N THR A 213 14.28 6.18 -10.98
CA THR A 213 15.69 6.59 -10.78
C THR A 213 16.63 6.14 -11.89
N GLY A 214 16.37 4.99 -12.50
CA GLY A 214 17.23 4.43 -13.55
C GLY A 214 16.86 4.85 -14.97
N GLY A 215 15.72 5.52 -15.19
CA GLY A 215 15.20 5.83 -16.53
C GLY A 215 14.92 4.59 -17.39
N ARG A 216 14.73 3.41 -16.79
CA ARG A 216 14.63 2.12 -17.51
C ARG A 216 13.17 1.71 -17.74
N ARG A 217 12.93 0.84 -18.73
CA ARG A 217 11.58 0.39 -19.12
C ARG A 217 11.26 -1.08 -18.81
N SER A 218 12.25 -1.89 -18.43
CA SER A 218 12.05 -3.33 -18.16
C SER A 218 11.50 -3.57 -16.75
N ALA A 219 10.29 -4.12 -16.67
CA ALA A 219 9.60 -4.45 -15.42
C ALA A 219 10.29 -5.60 -14.67
N LEU A 220 10.70 -6.66 -15.37
CA LEU A 220 11.37 -7.80 -14.75
C LEU A 220 12.73 -7.42 -14.13
N ALA A 221 13.53 -6.63 -14.87
CA ALA A 221 14.79 -6.14 -14.34
C ALA A 221 14.60 -5.17 -13.16
N ALA A 222 13.49 -4.42 -13.12
CA ALA A 222 13.13 -3.60 -11.97
C ALA A 222 12.76 -4.45 -10.75
N LEU A 223 12.00 -5.54 -10.95
CA LEU A 223 11.66 -6.48 -9.88
C LEU A 223 12.90 -7.15 -9.28
N MET A 224 13.82 -7.65 -10.12
CA MET A 224 15.04 -8.28 -9.61
C MET A 224 15.92 -7.29 -8.82
N ARG A 225 16.01 -6.04 -9.27
CA ARG A 225 16.71 -4.97 -8.53
C ARG A 225 15.99 -4.63 -7.22
N ALA A 226 14.66 -4.56 -7.24
CA ALA A 226 13.86 -4.31 -6.06
C ALA A 226 14.02 -5.41 -5.02
N LEU A 227 14.00 -6.67 -5.45
CA LEU A 227 14.19 -7.83 -4.60
C LEU A 227 15.59 -7.84 -3.97
N GLY A 228 16.63 -7.60 -4.78
CA GLY A 228 18.00 -7.49 -4.28
C GLY A 228 18.18 -6.31 -3.30
N PHE A 229 17.49 -5.20 -3.54
CA PHE A 229 17.50 -4.05 -2.64
C PHE A 229 16.76 -4.35 -1.33
N TRP A 230 15.57 -4.97 -1.42
CA TRP A 230 14.76 -5.39 -0.28
C TRP A 230 15.55 -6.35 0.62
N ILE A 231 16.18 -7.40 0.07
CA ILE A 231 16.96 -8.37 0.85
C ILE A 231 18.07 -7.67 1.66
N LYS A 232 18.78 -6.71 1.04
CA LYS A 232 19.87 -5.98 1.69
C LYS A 232 19.40 -4.94 2.71
N ARG A 233 18.18 -4.42 2.58
CA ARG A 233 17.68 -3.25 3.34
C ARG A 233 16.24 -3.43 3.83
N TRP A 234 15.87 -4.65 4.19
CA TRP A 234 14.49 -5.02 4.49
C TRP A 234 13.91 -4.20 5.65
N TRP A 235 14.66 -4.02 6.74
CA TRP A 235 14.24 -3.21 7.89
C TRP A 235 13.96 -1.75 7.52
N ALA A 236 14.81 -1.13 6.70
CA ALA A 236 14.64 0.26 6.30
C ALA A 236 13.40 0.44 5.40
N CYS A 237 13.20 -0.48 4.45
CA CYS A 237 12.05 -0.45 3.57
C CYS A 237 10.75 -0.73 4.35
N LEU A 238 10.80 -1.65 5.31
CA LEU A 238 9.68 -1.94 6.21
C LEU A 238 9.35 -0.74 7.11
N ALA A 239 10.36 -0.09 7.70
CA ALA A 239 10.15 1.10 8.52
C ALA A 239 9.55 2.26 7.72
N LEU A 240 9.97 2.45 6.47
CA LEU A 240 9.45 3.52 5.60
C LEU A 240 8.00 3.24 5.17
N VAL A 241 7.75 2.07 4.57
CA VAL A 241 6.43 1.76 4.01
C VAL A 241 5.44 1.38 5.13
N GLY A 242 5.85 0.50 6.03
CA GLY A 242 5.06 0.10 7.20
C GLY A 242 4.83 1.26 8.16
N GLY A 243 5.84 2.08 8.45
CA GLY A 243 5.66 3.30 9.24
C GLY A 243 4.68 4.28 8.60
N GLY A 244 4.68 4.41 7.27
CA GLY A 244 3.67 5.19 6.53
C GLY A 244 2.26 4.64 6.69
N PHE A 245 2.07 3.31 6.63
CA PHE A 245 0.76 2.69 6.88
C PHE A 245 0.29 2.83 8.33
N VAL A 246 1.18 2.64 9.30
CA VAL A 246 0.87 2.85 10.72
C VAL A 246 0.47 4.30 10.97
N LEU A 247 1.20 5.26 10.42
CA LEU A 247 0.86 6.69 10.52
C LEU A 247 -0.50 6.99 9.88
N GLU A 248 -0.80 6.43 8.69
CA GLU A 248 -2.11 6.56 8.04
C GLU A 248 -3.23 5.98 8.92
N ALA A 249 -3.03 4.78 9.48
CA ALA A 249 -4.01 4.15 10.36
C ALA A 249 -4.25 4.96 11.65
N LEU A 250 -3.18 5.45 12.30
CA LEU A 250 -3.28 6.27 13.50
C LEU A 250 -4.01 7.59 13.24
N LEU A 251 -3.76 8.23 12.09
CA LEU A 251 -4.44 9.47 11.72
C LEU A 251 -5.92 9.25 11.41
N ILE A 252 -6.26 8.16 10.69
CA ILE A 252 -7.65 7.83 10.41
C ILE A 252 -8.39 7.47 11.71
N ALA A 253 -7.79 6.65 12.57
CA ALA A 253 -8.35 6.31 13.88
C ALA A 253 -8.51 7.55 14.76
N GLY A 254 -7.51 8.42 14.81
CA GLY A 254 -7.56 9.69 15.55
C GLY A 254 -8.68 10.61 15.05
N LEU A 255 -8.86 10.72 13.72
CA LEU A 255 -9.96 11.48 13.13
C LEU A 255 -11.32 10.86 13.49
N ALA A 256 -11.47 9.53 13.39
CA ALA A 256 -12.69 8.84 13.80
C ALA A 256 -13.01 9.07 15.29
N SER A 257 -12.00 9.04 16.17
CA SER A 257 -12.17 9.35 17.58
C SER A 257 -12.59 10.81 17.84
N LEU A 258 -12.23 11.77 16.97
CA LEU A 258 -12.71 13.16 17.11
C LEU A 258 -14.21 13.29 16.84
N HIS A 259 -14.77 12.44 15.96
CA HIS A 259 -16.21 12.37 15.77
C HIS A 259 -16.92 11.91 17.05
N THR A 260 -16.42 10.85 17.68
CA THR A 260 -17.05 10.33 18.90
C THR A 260 -16.83 11.22 20.13
N LEU A 261 -15.66 11.86 20.26
CA LEU A 261 -15.31 12.65 21.44
C LEU A 261 -15.82 14.10 21.40
N VAL A 262 -15.83 14.73 20.23
CA VAL A 262 -16.09 16.18 20.08
C VAL A 262 -17.26 16.45 19.13
N GLY A 263 -17.93 15.40 18.61
CA GLY A 263 -19.06 15.55 17.70
C GLY A 263 -18.66 16.12 16.34
N LEU A 264 -17.42 15.85 15.88
CA LEU A 264 -16.97 16.30 14.55
C LEU A 264 -17.95 15.81 13.47
N PRO A 265 -18.50 16.68 12.60
CA PRO A 265 -19.49 16.25 11.62
C PRO A 265 -18.94 15.16 10.68
N LEU A 266 -19.75 14.14 10.37
CA LEU A 266 -19.38 13.08 9.41
C LEU A 266 -18.96 13.65 8.05
N LEU A 267 -19.57 14.76 7.62
CA LEU A 267 -19.19 15.47 6.42
C LEU A 267 -17.73 15.98 6.48
N ALA A 268 -17.29 16.49 7.64
CA ALA A 268 -15.92 16.93 7.83
C ALA A 268 -14.95 15.74 7.75
N LEU A 269 -15.30 14.59 8.34
CA LEU A 269 -14.52 13.36 8.19
C LEU A 269 -14.45 12.89 6.73
N ALA A 270 -15.58 12.90 6.02
CA ALA A 270 -15.67 12.51 4.63
C ALA A 270 -14.77 13.37 3.72
N LEU A 271 -14.54 14.63 4.08
CA LEU A 271 -13.64 15.55 3.36
C LEU A 271 -12.17 15.41 3.78
N ILE A 272 -11.89 15.30 5.08
CA ILE A 272 -10.53 15.30 5.63
C ILE A 272 -9.82 13.96 5.37
N VAL A 273 -10.51 12.83 5.55
CA VAL A 273 -9.89 11.50 5.42
C VAL A 273 -9.28 11.29 4.02
N PRO A 274 -9.99 11.55 2.90
CA PRO A 274 -9.38 11.44 1.58
C PRO A 274 -8.18 12.36 1.37
N ALA A 275 -8.21 13.58 1.92
CA ALA A 275 -7.08 14.51 1.84
C ALA A 275 -5.83 13.95 2.53
N VAL A 276 -6.00 13.45 3.76
CA VAL A 276 -4.93 12.82 4.54
C VAL A 276 -4.37 11.61 3.78
N ARG A 277 -5.24 10.73 3.25
CA ARG A 277 -4.79 9.54 2.50
C ARG A 277 -4.01 9.89 1.24
N VAL A 278 -4.45 10.89 0.46
CA VAL A 278 -3.74 11.35 -0.74
C VAL A 278 -2.34 11.85 -0.37
N VAL A 279 -2.23 12.67 0.66
CA VAL A 279 -0.96 13.23 1.12
C VAL A 279 -0.01 12.14 1.65
N LEU A 280 -0.50 11.24 2.51
CA LEU A 280 0.34 10.18 3.10
C LEU A 280 0.79 9.15 2.07
N ARG A 281 -0.10 8.72 1.17
CA ARG A 281 0.28 7.83 0.05
C ARG A 281 1.29 8.49 -0.87
N GLY A 282 1.04 9.75 -1.26
CA GLY A 282 1.99 10.51 -2.07
C GLY A 282 3.34 10.67 -1.39
N GLY A 283 3.34 10.97 -0.09
CA GLY A 283 4.53 11.09 0.73
C GLY A 283 5.31 9.79 0.86
N ARG A 284 4.63 8.64 0.98
CA ARG A 284 5.26 7.31 1.02
C ARG A 284 5.94 6.98 -0.31
N HIS A 285 5.26 7.17 -1.44
CA HIS A 285 5.86 6.94 -2.76
C HIS A 285 7.04 7.87 -3.02
N ALA A 286 6.90 9.16 -2.73
CA ALA A 286 7.98 10.14 -2.86
C ALA A 286 9.17 9.82 -1.95
N GLY A 287 8.90 9.50 -0.68
CA GLY A 287 9.91 9.15 0.31
C GLY A 287 10.69 7.89 -0.06
N LEU A 288 9.99 6.86 -0.57
CA LEU A 288 10.64 5.63 -1.02
C LEU A 288 11.52 5.86 -2.26
N ALA A 289 11.05 6.65 -3.23
CA ALA A 289 11.84 6.98 -4.41
C ALA A 289 13.11 7.76 -4.05
N LEU A 290 13.00 8.74 -3.14
CA LEU A 290 14.14 9.47 -2.59
C LEU A 290 15.11 8.56 -1.85
N TYR A 291 14.59 7.68 -0.99
CA TYR A 291 15.41 6.72 -0.25
C TYR A 291 16.19 5.80 -1.19
N TYR A 292 15.51 5.25 -2.21
CA TYR A 292 16.12 4.40 -3.21
C TYR A 292 17.22 5.15 -3.98
N HIS A 293 16.93 6.36 -4.47
CA HIS A 293 17.89 7.19 -5.21
C HIS A 293 19.15 7.49 -4.40
N GLN A 294 18.99 7.96 -3.16
CA GLN A 294 20.10 8.27 -2.26
C GLN A 294 20.94 7.02 -1.95
N ALA A 295 20.27 5.89 -1.70
CA ALA A 295 20.92 4.63 -1.42
C ALA A 295 21.75 4.10 -2.59
N THR A 296 21.28 4.26 -3.83
CA THR A 296 22.01 3.84 -5.03
C THR A 296 23.15 4.78 -5.37
N ASP A 297 22.97 6.09 -5.25
CA ASP A 297 24.00 7.09 -5.54
C ASP A 297 25.18 6.99 -4.58
N GLN A 298 24.92 6.79 -3.29
CA GLN A 298 25.96 6.54 -2.30
C GLN A 298 26.73 5.25 -2.58
N GLY A 299 26.04 4.20 -3.07
CA GLY A 299 26.66 2.94 -3.46
C GLY A 299 27.63 3.12 -4.63
N ALA A 300 27.21 3.89 -5.65
CA ALA A 300 28.05 4.20 -6.80
C ALA A 300 29.28 5.03 -6.42
N ARG A 301 29.13 6.05 -5.56
CA ARG A 301 30.25 6.88 -5.09
C ARG A 301 31.29 6.07 -4.30
N ARG A 302 30.85 5.17 -3.42
CA ARG A 302 31.76 4.29 -2.68
C ARG A 302 32.53 3.31 -3.58
N GLN A 303 31.91 2.82 -4.66
CA GLN A 303 32.61 1.97 -5.64
C GLN A 303 33.67 2.73 -6.43
N LEU A 304 33.48 4.04 -6.63
CA LEU A 304 34.48 4.91 -7.27
C LEU A 304 35.62 5.27 -6.31
N GLU A 305 35.32 5.47 -5.02
CA GLU A 305 36.33 5.78 -3.98
C GLU A 305 37.15 4.55 -3.55
N HIS A 306 36.55 3.35 -3.61
CA HIS A 306 37.20 2.08 -3.32
C HIS A 306 36.90 1.07 -4.44
N PRO A 307 37.61 1.16 -5.59
CA PRO A 307 37.43 0.18 -6.65
C PRO A 307 37.73 -1.21 -6.10
N PRO A 308 36.95 -2.25 -6.49
CA PRO A 308 37.25 -3.60 -6.08
C PRO A 308 38.69 -3.90 -6.49
N THR A 309 39.53 -4.27 -5.53
CA THR A 309 40.84 -4.83 -5.80
C THR A 309 40.62 -5.95 -6.81
N ARG A 310 41.14 -5.77 -8.04
CA ARG A 310 41.11 -6.85 -9.02
C ARG A 310 41.65 -8.10 -8.32
N PRO A 311 40.97 -9.26 -8.41
CA PRO A 311 41.63 -10.49 -7.99
C PRO A 311 42.95 -10.53 -8.73
N ALA A 312 44.05 -10.69 -7.97
CA ALA A 312 45.36 -10.90 -8.56
C ALA A 312 45.17 -12.07 -9.53
N VAL A 313 45.24 -11.77 -10.82
CA VAL A 313 45.45 -12.79 -11.84
C VAL A 313 46.79 -13.38 -11.42
N LEU A 314 46.74 -14.60 -10.88
CA LEU A 314 47.92 -15.40 -10.65
C LEU A 314 48.62 -15.53 -12.01
N GLU A 315 49.64 -14.71 -12.23
CA GLU A 315 50.69 -14.98 -13.20
C GLU A 315 51.47 -16.20 -12.69
N GLU A 316 50.85 -17.38 -12.71
CA GLU A 316 51.55 -18.64 -12.55
C GLU A 316 51.88 -19.19 -13.94
N GLY A 317 53.14 -18.99 -14.34
CA GLY A 317 53.90 -20.09 -14.93
C GLY A 317 53.92 -20.24 -16.44
N SER A 318 54.30 -19.20 -17.20
CA SER A 318 55.02 -19.41 -18.46
C SER A 318 56.48 -19.78 -18.16
N ALA A 319 56.73 -21.03 -17.76
CA ALA A 319 58.09 -21.53 -17.53
C ALA A 319 58.18 -23.05 -17.77
N TRP A 320 57.78 -23.52 -18.95
CA TRP A 320 58.23 -24.81 -19.51
C TRP A 320 58.40 -24.68 -21.02
N SER A 321 59.57 -24.18 -21.43
CA SER A 321 60.18 -24.43 -22.73
C SER A 321 61.69 -24.37 -22.54
N GLY A 322 62.33 -25.53 -22.58
CA GLY A 322 63.76 -25.74 -22.38
C GLY A 322 64.05 -27.20 -22.09
#